data_AF-A0A072TNZ0-F1
#
_entry.id   AF-A0A072TNZ0-F1
#
_cell.length_a   1.000
_cell.length_b   1.000
_cell.length_c   1.000
_cell.angle_alpha   90.00
_cell.angle_beta   90.00
_cell.angle_gamma   90.00
#
_symmetry.space_group_name_H-M   'P 1'
#
loop_
_entity.id
_entity.type
_entity.pdbx_description
1 polymer ?
#
loop_
_entity_poly.entity_id
_entity_poly.type
_entity_poly.pdbx_seq_one_letter_code
_entity_poly.pdbx_strand_id
1 'polypeptide(L)'
;MASTDLTNMKEDQSRDGQETTSKVNKFEVNLYGDKDGPLPQIDVSNMTEPRLFGTHMPFPSLPKSVKESNCKIIYICRNPFDTFVSYWIFINKIRLRKSLTELTLEESFERYCKGICLFGPFWDNMLGYLKESIERPDRVLFLKYEDLKEDVNFHTKRIAEFVGIPFTQEEENNGVIENIIKLCSFESMKEIEGNQSGTISGDIEKEFYFRKGEIGDWANYLSSSMVEKLSKVMEEKLNGSSLSFKVCA
;
A
#
# COMPACT_ATOMS: atom_id res chain seq x y z
N MET A 1 23.67 5.35 -31.34
CA MET A 1 23.24 6.75 -31.24
C MET A 1 21.79 6.83 -31.67
N ALA A 2 20.89 6.71 -30.70
CA ALA A 2 19.48 7.05 -30.84
C ALA A 2 19.10 7.63 -29.47
N SER A 3 19.19 8.96 -29.37
CA SER A 3 18.71 9.74 -28.24
C SER A 3 17.22 9.49 -28.13
N THR A 4 16.77 8.87 -27.05
CA THR A 4 15.35 8.87 -26.70
C THR A 4 15.18 10.05 -25.75
N ASP A 5 14.80 11.19 -26.34
CA ASP A 5 14.59 12.44 -25.63
C ASP A 5 13.53 12.28 -24.54
N LEU A 6 13.93 12.57 -23.30
CA LEU A 6 13.11 12.59 -22.09
C LEU A 6 12.15 13.81 -22.03
N THR A 7 11.89 14.47 -23.15
CA THR A 7 10.98 15.62 -23.23
C THR A 7 9.50 15.26 -23.29
N ASN A 8 9.15 13.99 -23.54
CA ASN A 8 7.73 13.56 -23.63
C ASN A 8 7.03 13.25 -22.29
N MET A 9 7.61 13.64 -21.15
CA MET A 9 6.90 13.64 -19.85
C MET A 9 6.37 15.04 -19.45
N LYS A 10 6.40 16.03 -20.34
CA LYS A 10 5.91 17.40 -20.06
C LYS A 10 4.87 17.95 -21.04
N GLU A 11 4.39 17.18 -22.01
CA GLU A 11 3.31 17.62 -22.91
C GLU A 11 2.14 16.64 -22.90
N ASP A 12 1.39 16.60 -21.79
CA ASP A 12 -0.03 16.25 -21.84
C ASP A 12 -0.86 17.10 -20.85
N GLN A 13 -0.44 18.36 -20.71
CA GLN A 13 -1.26 19.41 -20.10
C GLN A 13 -1.87 20.27 -21.20
N SER A 14 -2.77 19.68 -22.00
CA SER A 14 -3.90 20.38 -22.63
C SER A 14 -4.57 19.50 -23.69
N ARG A 15 -5.57 18.74 -23.27
CA ARG A 15 -6.89 18.63 -23.92
C ARG A 15 -7.75 17.65 -23.11
N ASP A 16 -8.96 18.12 -22.81
CA ASP A 16 -10.00 17.50 -21.98
C ASP A 16 -9.74 17.41 -20.47
N GLY A 17 -10.54 18.20 -19.74
CA GLY A 17 -10.58 18.24 -18.28
C GLY A 17 -11.18 16.97 -17.68
N GLN A 18 -10.38 15.91 -17.59
CA GLN A 18 -10.62 14.76 -16.72
C GLN A 18 -9.50 14.65 -15.68
N GLU A 19 -9.84 15.10 -14.47
CA GLU A 19 -9.34 14.70 -13.15
C GLU A 19 -8.11 13.75 -13.15
N THR A 20 -6.90 14.33 -13.19
CA THR A 20 -5.61 13.64 -13.06
C THR A 20 -5.33 13.22 -11.62
N THR A 21 -6.14 12.30 -11.08
CA THR A 21 -5.66 11.38 -10.05
C THR A 21 -5.32 10.06 -10.74
N SER A 22 -4.03 9.69 -10.74
CA SER A 22 -3.58 8.40 -11.26
C SER A 22 -4.27 7.28 -10.47
N LYS A 23 -5.36 6.74 -11.03
CA LYS A 23 -6.11 5.63 -10.45
C LYS A 23 -5.28 4.36 -10.64
N VAL A 24 -4.44 4.03 -9.66
CA VAL A 24 -3.82 2.70 -9.63
C VAL A 24 -4.93 1.67 -9.50
N ASN A 25 -5.07 0.85 -10.53
CA ASN A 25 -6.14 -0.13 -10.63
C ASN A 25 -5.91 -1.28 -9.64
N LYS A 26 -6.96 -1.66 -8.91
CA LYS A 26 -6.86 -2.73 -7.90
C LYS A 26 -7.46 -4.03 -8.44
N PHE A 27 -6.76 -5.15 -8.28
CA PHE A 27 -7.25 -6.45 -8.76
C PHE A 27 -8.61 -6.83 -8.17
N GLU A 28 -8.76 -6.74 -6.84
CA GLU A 28 -9.97 -7.08 -6.11
C GLU A 28 -11.18 -6.17 -6.41
N VAL A 29 -10.96 -4.98 -6.99
CA VAL A 29 -12.01 -3.99 -7.26
C VAL A 29 -12.32 -3.92 -8.76
N ASN A 30 -11.27 -3.80 -9.58
CA ASN A 30 -11.39 -3.42 -10.98
C ASN A 30 -11.27 -4.58 -11.98
N LEU A 31 -10.79 -5.74 -11.52
CA LEU A 31 -10.54 -6.89 -12.40
C LEU A 31 -11.31 -8.15 -11.98
N TYR A 32 -11.37 -8.41 -10.67
CA TYR A 32 -12.04 -9.57 -10.09
C TYR A 32 -13.26 -9.19 -9.24
N GLY A 33 -13.61 -7.89 -9.20
CA GLY A 33 -14.87 -7.44 -8.63
C GLY A 33 -16.06 -7.95 -9.43
N ASP A 34 -17.25 -7.90 -8.82
CA ASP A 34 -18.49 -8.32 -9.46
C ASP A 34 -18.70 -7.63 -10.82
N LYS A 35 -18.92 -8.43 -11.87
CA LYS A 35 -19.12 -7.93 -13.24
C LYS A 35 -20.43 -7.19 -13.40
N ASP A 36 -21.40 -7.51 -12.57
CA ASP A 36 -22.71 -6.84 -12.51
C ASP A 36 -22.72 -5.74 -11.44
N GLY A 37 -21.58 -5.51 -10.78
CA GLY A 37 -21.40 -4.47 -9.76
C GLY A 37 -21.25 -3.07 -10.36
N PRO A 38 -21.45 -2.01 -9.56
CA PRO A 38 -21.42 -0.62 -10.03
C PRO A 38 -20.01 -0.09 -10.36
N LEU A 39 -18.97 -0.94 -10.32
CA LEU A 39 -17.58 -0.53 -10.45
C LEU A 39 -17.05 -0.80 -11.87
N PRO A 40 -16.24 0.12 -12.44
CA PRO A 40 -15.72 -0.04 -13.79
C PRO A 40 -14.74 -1.22 -13.84
N GLN A 41 -15.07 -2.17 -14.72
CA GLN A 41 -14.20 -3.28 -15.09
C GLN A 41 -13.14 -2.80 -16.08
N ILE A 42 -11.93 -3.32 -15.93
CA ILE A 42 -10.79 -2.87 -16.75
C ILE A 42 -10.42 -3.93 -17.78
N ASP A 43 -10.39 -3.49 -19.03
CA ASP A 43 -9.83 -4.27 -20.11
C ASP A 43 -8.30 -4.09 -20.15
N VAL A 44 -7.62 -5.06 -19.56
CA VAL A 44 -6.15 -5.12 -19.47
C VAL A 44 -5.49 -5.17 -20.86
N SER A 45 -6.20 -5.59 -21.90
CA SER A 45 -5.66 -5.68 -23.27
C SER A 45 -5.49 -4.32 -23.95
N ASN A 46 -6.23 -3.31 -23.52
CA ASN A 46 -6.20 -1.96 -24.06
C ASN A 46 -5.35 -0.98 -23.23
N MET A 47 -4.66 -1.46 -22.19
CA MET A 47 -3.80 -0.61 -21.36
C MET A 47 -2.42 -0.42 -22.00
N THR A 48 -1.92 0.81 -21.98
CA THR A 48 -0.55 1.15 -22.38
C THR A 48 0.47 0.63 -21.35
N GLU A 49 1.66 0.26 -21.82
CA GLU A 49 2.78 -0.10 -20.95
C GLU A 49 3.59 1.16 -20.56
N PRO A 50 4.14 1.22 -19.33
CA PRO A 50 4.09 0.19 -18.29
C PRO A 50 2.76 0.18 -17.51
N ARG A 51 2.23 -1.02 -17.22
CA ARG A 51 1.00 -1.18 -16.43
C ARG A 51 1.28 -1.25 -14.92
N LEU A 52 0.55 -0.45 -14.14
CA LEU A 52 0.62 -0.45 -12.67
C LEU A 52 -0.70 -0.92 -12.06
N PHE A 53 -0.62 -1.90 -11.16
CA PHE A 53 -1.75 -2.43 -10.41
C PHE A 53 -1.44 -2.52 -8.92
N GLY A 54 -2.47 -2.40 -8.09
CA GLY A 54 -2.42 -2.66 -6.66
C GLY A 54 -3.24 -3.89 -6.29
N THR A 55 -2.90 -4.53 -5.17
CA THR A 55 -3.76 -5.55 -4.58
C THR A 55 -3.43 -5.76 -3.10
N HIS A 56 -4.45 -6.09 -2.31
CA HIS A 56 -4.28 -6.55 -0.93
C HIS A 56 -4.29 -8.09 -0.79
N MET A 57 -4.47 -8.82 -1.90
CA MET A 57 -4.59 -10.28 -1.90
C MET A 57 -3.32 -10.96 -1.36
N PRO A 58 -3.44 -12.01 -0.53
CA PRO A 58 -2.29 -12.84 -0.16
C PRO A 58 -1.64 -13.46 -1.39
N PHE A 59 -0.31 -13.57 -1.37
CA PHE A 59 0.46 -14.09 -2.51
C PHE A 59 -0.06 -15.43 -3.07
N PRO A 60 -0.40 -16.45 -2.26
CA PRO A 60 -0.91 -17.72 -2.78
C PRO A 60 -2.19 -17.58 -3.63
N SER A 61 -3.03 -16.61 -3.29
CA SER A 61 -4.30 -16.32 -3.96
C SER A 61 -4.14 -15.51 -5.24
N LEU A 62 -2.93 -15.02 -5.56
CA LEU A 62 -2.69 -14.32 -6.81
C LEU A 62 -2.87 -15.28 -8.01
N PRO A 63 -3.38 -14.76 -9.15
CA PRO A 63 -3.48 -15.53 -10.39
C PRO A 63 -2.13 -16.08 -10.84
N LYS A 64 -2.14 -17.24 -11.52
CA LYS A 64 -0.93 -17.80 -12.14
C LYS A 64 -0.27 -16.82 -13.12
N SER A 65 -1.08 -16.06 -13.88
CA SER A 65 -0.58 -15.04 -14.80
C SER A 65 0.27 -13.98 -14.10
N VAL A 66 0.00 -13.66 -12.84
CA VAL A 66 0.84 -12.75 -12.04
C VAL A 66 2.07 -13.50 -11.55
N LYS A 67 1.87 -14.64 -10.88
CA LYS A 67 2.94 -15.41 -10.22
C LYS A 67 4.03 -15.93 -11.16
N GLU A 68 3.65 -16.28 -12.39
CA GLU A 68 4.53 -16.91 -13.39
C GLU A 68 5.10 -15.90 -14.40
N SER A 69 4.50 -14.71 -14.53
CA SER A 69 4.99 -13.66 -15.43
C SER A 69 6.27 -12.99 -14.94
N ASN A 70 6.80 -12.08 -15.77
CA ASN A 70 7.91 -11.20 -15.41
C ASN A 70 7.44 -9.92 -14.69
N CYS A 71 6.22 -9.87 -14.17
CA CYS A 71 5.77 -8.71 -13.39
C CYS A 71 6.61 -8.56 -12.12
N LYS A 72 6.98 -7.33 -11.81
CA LYS A 72 7.64 -6.98 -10.55
C LYS A 72 6.58 -6.67 -9.51
N ILE A 73 6.78 -7.16 -8.29
CA ILE A 73 5.89 -6.97 -7.14
C ILE A 73 6.66 -6.18 -6.08
N ILE A 74 6.10 -5.07 -5.63
CA ILE A 74 6.57 -4.35 -4.45
C ILE A 74 5.56 -4.62 -3.34
N TYR A 75 6.01 -5.23 -2.25
CA TYR A 75 5.19 -5.48 -1.07
C TYR A 75 5.67 -4.61 0.09
N ILE A 76 4.73 -3.91 0.72
CA ILE A 76 5.00 -3.08 1.90
C ILE A 76 4.27 -3.71 3.09
N CYS A 77 5.02 -4.16 4.09
CA CYS A 77 4.47 -4.48 5.40
C CYS A 77 4.60 -3.29 6.34
N ARG A 78 3.83 -3.30 7.44
CA ARG A 78 3.87 -2.26 8.47
C ARG A 78 3.78 -2.93 9.83
N ASN A 79 4.27 -2.25 10.87
CA ASN A 79 4.09 -2.65 12.25
C ASN A 79 2.60 -3.05 12.50
N PRO A 80 2.34 -4.26 13.06
CA PRO A 80 0.99 -4.80 13.17
C PRO A 80 0.10 -4.02 14.16
N PHE A 81 0.69 -3.35 15.14
CA PHE A 81 -0.03 -2.52 16.11
C PHE A 81 -0.57 -1.25 15.43
N ASP A 82 0.28 -0.53 14.69
CA ASP A 82 -0.15 0.63 13.88
C ASP A 82 -1.12 0.22 12.76
N THR A 83 -0.88 -0.94 12.16
CA THR A 83 -1.76 -1.50 11.12
C THR A 83 -3.16 -1.75 11.67
N PHE A 84 -3.27 -2.34 12.86
CA PHE A 84 -4.56 -2.56 13.52
C PHE A 84 -5.31 -1.24 13.77
N VAL A 85 -4.67 -0.25 14.39
CA VAL A 85 -5.32 1.04 14.68
C VAL A 85 -5.75 1.75 13.40
N SER A 86 -4.89 1.73 12.36
CA SER A 86 -5.23 2.28 11.06
C SER A 86 -6.44 1.57 10.43
N TYR A 87 -6.49 0.23 10.50
CA TYR A 87 -7.58 -0.59 9.97
C TYR A 87 -8.90 -0.35 10.72
N TRP A 88 -8.87 -0.37 12.04
CA TRP A 88 -10.06 -0.18 12.89
C TRP A 88 -10.72 1.19 12.62
N ILE A 89 -9.93 2.26 12.61
CA ILE A 89 -10.44 3.61 12.32
C ILE A 89 -11.00 3.68 10.90
N PHE A 90 -10.29 3.13 9.91
CA PHE A 90 -10.73 3.13 8.51
C PHE A 90 -12.06 2.38 8.32
N ILE A 91 -12.21 1.20 8.92
CA ILE A 91 -13.44 0.43 8.83
C ILE A 91 -14.60 1.12 9.54
N ASN A 92 -14.38 1.73 10.71
CA ASN A 92 -15.45 2.47 11.38
C ASN A 92 -15.92 3.69 10.59
N LYS A 93 -15.01 4.43 9.94
CA LYS A 93 -15.41 5.50 9.00
C LYS A 93 -16.33 4.98 7.89
N ILE A 94 -15.99 3.85 7.27
CA ILE A 94 -16.84 3.20 6.24
C ILE A 94 -18.19 2.75 6.82
N ARG A 95 -18.20 2.15 8.01
CA ARG A 95 -19.42 1.65 8.67
C ARG A 95 -20.38 2.78 8.99
N LEU A 96 -19.88 3.85 9.62
CA LEU A 96 -20.66 5.05 9.92
C LEU A 96 -21.24 5.67 8.65
N ARG A 97 -20.44 5.74 7.58
CA ARG A 97 -20.90 6.28 6.29
C ARG A 97 -22.05 5.48 5.68
N LYS A 98 -22.08 4.17 5.95
CA LYS A 98 -23.15 3.23 5.57
C LYS A 98 -24.25 3.08 6.63
N SER A 99 -24.28 3.98 7.63
CA SER A 99 -25.25 3.95 8.74
C SER A 99 -25.24 2.64 9.54
N LEU A 100 -24.10 1.96 9.57
CA LEU A 100 -23.85 0.78 10.39
C LEU A 100 -23.23 1.17 11.73
N THR A 101 -23.51 0.39 12.78
CA THR A 101 -22.92 0.58 14.11
C THR A 101 -21.40 0.42 14.08
N GLU A 102 -20.67 1.29 14.77
CA GLU A 102 -19.22 1.17 14.93
C GLU A 102 -18.83 -0.13 15.65
N LEU A 103 -17.69 -0.69 15.27
CA LEU A 103 -17.07 -1.76 16.02
C LEU A 103 -16.26 -1.16 17.17
N THR A 104 -16.42 -1.74 18.37
CA THR A 104 -15.58 -1.37 19.51
C THR A 104 -14.11 -1.72 19.23
N LEU A 105 -13.21 -1.04 19.93
CA LEU A 105 -11.78 -1.32 19.83
C LEU A 105 -11.50 -2.76 20.26
N GLU A 106 -12.10 -3.18 21.38
CA GLU A 106 -11.93 -4.50 21.99
C GLU A 106 -12.40 -5.61 21.05
N GLU A 107 -13.60 -5.51 20.48
CA GLU A 107 -14.13 -6.51 19.56
C GLU A 107 -13.26 -6.62 18.31
N SER A 108 -12.87 -5.48 17.74
CA SER A 108 -12.03 -5.44 16.54
C SER A 108 -10.65 -6.02 16.82
N PHE A 109 -10.08 -5.71 17.97
CA PHE A 109 -8.77 -6.19 18.41
C PHE A 109 -8.77 -7.71 18.60
N GLU A 110 -9.81 -8.26 19.25
CA GLU A 110 -9.96 -9.71 19.43
C GLU A 110 -10.06 -10.45 18.10
N ARG A 111 -10.80 -9.88 17.14
CA ARG A 111 -10.89 -10.41 15.77
C ARG A 111 -9.55 -10.34 15.06
N TYR A 112 -8.85 -9.22 15.16
CA TYR A 112 -7.53 -9.03 14.54
C TYR A 112 -6.49 -10.02 15.08
N CYS A 113 -6.45 -10.25 16.40
CA CYS A 113 -5.57 -11.26 17.01
C CYS A 113 -5.85 -12.69 16.54
N LYS A 114 -7.09 -12.97 16.09
CA LYS A 114 -7.49 -14.25 15.48
C LYS A 114 -7.26 -14.29 13.97
N GLY A 115 -6.69 -13.25 13.38
CA GLY A 115 -6.46 -13.13 11.93
C GLY A 115 -7.71 -12.75 11.13
N ILE A 116 -8.81 -12.37 11.81
CA ILE A 116 -10.08 -12.04 11.19
C ILE A 116 -10.08 -10.55 10.82
N CYS A 117 -9.49 -10.23 9.68
CA CYS A 117 -9.50 -8.91 9.05
C CYS A 117 -9.65 -9.05 7.53
N LEU A 118 -9.88 -7.94 6.82
CA LEU A 118 -9.88 -7.96 5.36
C LEU A 118 -8.53 -8.46 4.85
N PHE A 119 -8.55 -9.43 3.93
CA PHE A 119 -7.36 -10.10 3.36
C PHE A 119 -6.45 -10.78 4.39
N GLY A 120 -6.98 -11.08 5.59
CA GLY A 120 -6.27 -11.79 6.64
C GLY A 120 -6.20 -13.31 6.43
N PRO A 121 -5.43 -14.03 7.28
CA PRO A 121 -4.64 -13.47 8.38
C PRO A 121 -3.44 -12.65 7.91
N PHE A 122 -3.18 -11.53 8.58
CA PHE A 122 -2.18 -10.56 8.12
C PHE A 122 -0.75 -11.09 8.21
N TRP A 123 -0.45 -11.99 9.16
CA TRP A 123 0.86 -12.66 9.24
C TRP A 123 1.11 -13.58 8.04
N ASP A 124 0.13 -14.37 7.62
CA ASP A 124 0.26 -15.26 6.45
C ASP A 124 0.47 -14.44 5.18
N ASN A 125 -0.20 -13.28 5.09
CA ASN A 125 -0.01 -12.32 4.01
C ASN A 125 1.45 -11.82 3.98
N MET A 126 1.97 -11.29 5.09
CA MET A 126 3.36 -10.79 5.17
C MET A 126 4.39 -11.89 4.92
N LEU A 127 4.23 -13.06 5.55
CA LEU A 127 5.16 -14.17 5.42
C LEU A 127 5.19 -14.74 4.00
N GLY A 128 4.04 -14.79 3.33
CA GLY A 128 3.94 -15.20 1.94
C GLY A 128 4.81 -14.31 1.04
N TYR A 129 4.64 -12.99 1.09
CA TYR A 129 5.45 -12.08 0.29
C TYR A 129 6.92 -12.02 0.72
N LEU A 130 7.22 -12.16 2.02
CA LEU A 130 8.59 -12.24 2.52
C LEU A 130 9.31 -13.45 1.92
N LYS A 131 8.69 -14.63 1.96
CA LYS A 131 9.24 -15.85 1.36
C LYS A 131 9.57 -15.63 -0.12
N GLU A 132 8.62 -15.08 -0.87
CA GLU A 132 8.81 -14.83 -2.30
C GLU A 132 9.90 -13.80 -2.61
N SER A 133 10.10 -12.81 -1.73
CA SER A 133 11.21 -11.86 -1.84
C SER A 133 12.59 -12.48 -1.63
N ILE A 134 12.66 -13.56 -0.84
CA ILE A 134 13.90 -14.31 -0.63
C ILE A 134 14.15 -15.25 -1.80
N GLU A 135 13.12 -15.96 -2.26
CA GLU A 135 13.24 -16.93 -3.36
C GLU A 135 13.42 -16.25 -4.73
N ARG A 136 12.87 -15.04 -4.92
CA ARG A 136 12.83 -14.33 -6.21
C ARG A 136 13.07 -12.82 -6.01
N PRO A 137 14.26 -12.41 -5.53
CA PRO A 137 14.55 -11.02 -5.14
C PRO A 137 14.47 -10.01 -6.30
N ASP A 138 14.70 -10.46 -7.54
CA ASP A 138 14.57 -9.67 -8.77
C ASP A 138 13.11 -9.53 -9.26
N ARG A 139 12.17 -10.26 -8.64
CA ARG A 139 10.72 -10.17 -8.92
C ARG A 139 9.91 -9.61 -7.78
N VAL A 140 10.33 -9.80 -6.53
CA VAL A 140 9.57 -9.35 -5.35
C VAL A 140 10.46 -8.53 -4.43
N LEU A 141 10.15 -7.24 -4.31
CA LEU A 141 10.78 -6.33 -3.35
C LEU A 141 9.91 -6.23 -2.10
N PHE A 142 10.45 -6.68 -0.97
CA PHE A 142 9.82 -6.55 0.34
C PHE A 142 10.36 -5.31 1.08
N LEU A 143 9.44 -4.47 1.56
CA LEU A 143 9.73 -3.23 2.27
C LEU A 143 8.93 -3.16 3.59
N LYS A 144 9.47 -2.44 4.58
CA LYS A 144 8.73 -2.05 5.78
C LYS A 144 8.39 -0.57 5.71
N TYR A 145 7.18 -0.21 6.11
CA TYR A 145 6.72 1.17 6.20
C TYR A 145 7.62 2.01 7.12
N GLU A 146 8.09 1.42 8.22
CA GLU A 146 8.96 2.08 9.18
C GLU A 146 10.33 2.40 8.58
N ASP A 147 10.95 1.45 7.88
CA ASP A 147 12.23 1.64 7.21
C ASP A 147 12.10 2.70 6.08
N LEU A 148 10.99 2.67 5.33
CA LEU A 148 10.67 3.67 4.31
C LEU A 148 10.61 5.09 4.89
N LYS A 149 10.07 5.25 6.10
CA LYS A 149 9.97 6.53 6.81
C LYS A 149 11.30 6.95 7.43
N GLU A 150 12.13 6.01 7.85
CA GLU A 150 13.44 6.25 8.44
C GLU A 150 14.44 6.78 7.40
N ASP A 151 14.46 6.20 6.19
CA ASP A 151 15.30 6.66 5.08
C ASP A 151 14.55 6.65 3.73
N VAL A 152 13.72 7.67 3.54
CA VAL A 152 12.90 7.81 2.32
C VAL A 152 13.78 7.92 1.06
N ASN A 153 14.95 8.56 1.15
CA ASN A 153 15.83 8.76 0.00
C ASN A 153 16.42 7.43 -0.48
N PHE A 154 17.04 6.66 0.42
CA PHE A 154 17.58 5.35 0.11
C PHE A 154 16.52 4.43 -0.49
N HIS A 155 15.34 4.37 0.14
CA HIS A 155 14.28 3.48 -0.34
C HIS A 155 13.67 3.93 -1.67
N THR A 156 13.61 5.24 -1.95
CA THR A 156 13.18 5.76 -3.26
C THR A 156 14.14 5.31 -4.36
N LYS A 157 15.45 5.41 -4.14
CA LYS A 157 16.47 4.89 -5.07
C LYS A 157 16.34 3.38 -5.26
N ARG A 158 16.22 2.63 -4.16
CA ARG A 158 16.06 1.16 -4.18
C ARG A 158 14.82 0.72 -4.96
N ILE A 159 13.70 1.43 -4.85
CA ILE A 159 12.49 1.15 -5.63
C ILE A 159 12.75 1.41 -7.12
N ALA A 160 13.37 2.54 -7.46
CA ALA A 160 13.68 2.93 -8.84
C ALA A 160 14.63 1.92 -9.53
N GLU A 161 15.68 1.49 -8.83
CA GLU A 161 16.55 0.39 -9.26
C GLU A 161 15.77 -0.90 -9.47
N PHE A 162 14.94 -1.28 -8.48
CA PHE A 162 14.16 -2.51 -8.55
C PHE A 162 13.20 -2.52 -9.74
N VAL A 163 12.49 -1.42 -10.03
CA VAL A 163 11.58 -1.36 -11.19
C VAL A 163 12.32 -1.24 -12.52
N GLY A 164 13.62 -0.93 -12.51
CA GLY A 164 14.49 -0.90 -13.70
C GLY A 164 14.65 0.50 -14.32
N ILE A 165 14.42 1.55 -13.52
CA ILE A 165 14.61 2.95 -13.88
C ILE A 165 15.50 3.64 -12.82
N PRO A 166 16.75 3.18 -12.64
CA PRO A 166 17.65 3.79 -11.66
C PRO A 166 17.90 5.26 -11.99
N PHE A 167 18.02 6.09 -10.95
CA PHE A 167 18.36 7.49 -11.14
C PHE A 167 19.77 7.65 -11.69
N THR A 168 19.94 8.58 -12.61
CA THR A 168 21.24 9.03 -13.10
C THR A 168 21.87 10.01 -12.11
N GLN A 169 23.20 10.13 -12.13
CA GLN A 169 23.92 11.11 -11.30
C GLN A 169 23.44 12.54 -11.56
N GLU A 170 23.03 12.85 -12.80
CA GLU A 170 22.46 14.15 -13.15
C GLU A 170 21.11 14.38 -12.47
N GLU A 171 20.21 13.39 -12.48
CA GLU A 171 18.91 13.48 -11.79
C GLU A 171 19.09 13.63 -10.27
N GLU A 172 20.06 12.93 -9.68
CA GLU A 172 20.40 13.10 -8.27
C GLU A 172 20.89 14.54 -7.98
N ASN A 173 21.83 15.04 -8.79
CA ASN A 173 22.37 16.38 -8.61
C ASN A 173 21.32 17.48 -8.84
N ASN A 174 20.34 17.22 -9.71
CA ASN A 174 19.24 18.14 -10.03
C ASN A 174 18.07 18.05 -9.04
N GLY A 175 18.18 17.25 -7.99
CA GLY A 175 17.17 17.16 -6.93
C GLY A 175 15.90 16.42 -7.33
N VAL A 176 15.95 15.54 -8.33
CA VAL A 176 14.76 14.81 -8.83
C VAL A 176 14.18 13.92 -7.73
N ILE A 177 15.03 13.29 -6.93
CA ILE A 177 14.62 12.39 -5.84
C ILE A 177 13.87 13.18 -4.77
N GLU A 178 14.42 14.32 -4.35
CA GLU A 178 13.83 15.22 -3.36
C GLU A 178 12.47 15.73 -3.84
N ASN A 179 12.34 16.04 -5.13
CA ASN A 179 11.07 16.44 -5.73
C ASN A 179 10.03 15.31 -5.69
N ILE A 180 10.42 14.07 -6.03
CA ILE A 180 9.54 12.90 -5.94
C ILE A 180 9.10 12.69 -4.48
N ILE A 181 10.03 12.71 -3.53
CA ILE A 181 9.75 12.55 -2.11
C ILE A 181 8.76 13.62 -1.62
N LYS A 182 8.96 14.88 -2.04
CA LYS A 182 8.06 15.97 -1.70
C LYS A 182 6.67 15.73 -2.28
N LEU A 183 6.56 15.39 -3.56
CA LEU A 183 5.27 15.13 -4.22
C LEU A 183 4.52 13.95 -3.58
N CYS A 184 5.24 12.90 -3.19
CA CYS A 184 4.68 11.71 -2.55
C CYS A 184 4.58 11.83 -1.01
N SER A 185 4.92 12.98 -0.43
CA SER A 185 4.82 13.21 1.01
C SER A 185 3.37 13.10 1.48
N PHE A 186 3.18 12.75 2.75
CA PHE A 186 1.85 12.59 3.31
C PHE A 186 1.03 13.88 3.22
N GLU A 187 1.69 15.00 3.51
CA GLU A 187 1.14 16.36 3.49
C GLU A 187 0.72 16.72 2.06
N SER A 188 1.63 16.55 1.09
CA SER A 188 1.32 16.87 -0.31
C SER A 188 0.19 15.99 -0.85
N MET A 189 0.24 14.67 -0.60
CA MET A 189 -0.78 13.74 -1.07
C MET A 189 -2.16 14.00 -0.44
N LYS A 190 -2.20 14.40 0.83
CA LYS A 190 -3.44 14.77 1.53
C LYS A 190 -4.04 16.08 1.01
N GLU A 191 -3.19 17.01 0.56
CA GLU A 191 -3.61 18.33 0.10
C GLU A 191 -4.03 18.38 -1.37
N ILE A 192 -3.72 17.37 -2.18
CA ILE A 192 -4.20 17.27 -3.57
C ILE A 192 -5.74 17.28 -3.57
N GLU A 193 -6.36 18.22 -4.30
CA GLU A 193 -7.82 18.40 -4.37
C GLU A 193 -8.55 17.09 -4.68
N GLY A 194 -7.97 16.29 -5.58
CA GLY A 194 -8.48 14.98 -5.98
C GLY A 194 -8.46 13.91 -4.87
N ASN A 195 -7.85 14.15 -3.71
CA ASN A 195 -7.82 13.28 -2.53
C ASN A 195 -8.61 13.84 -1.34
N GLN A 196 -8.93 15.14 -1.35
CA GLN A 196 -9.69 15.82 -0.30
C GLN A 196 -11.20 15.57 -0.41
N SER A 197 -11.70 15.26 -1.60
CA SER A 197 -13.13 15.08 -1.84
C SER A 197 -13.43 14.01 -2.90
N GLY A 198 -14.65 13.47 -2.85
CA GLY A 198 -15.11 12.39 -3.73
C GLY A 198 -14.94 10.99 -3.14
N THR A 199 -15.24 9.97 -3.94
CA THR A 199 -15.23 8.57 -3.51
C THR A 199 -14.30 7.70 -4.35
N ILE A 200 -13.78 6.64 -3.75
CA ILE A 200 -13.09 5.51 -4.38
C ILE A 200 -13.95 4.27 -4.18
N SER A 201 -13.99 3.40 -5.20
CA SER A 201 -14.72 2.13 -5.14
C SER A 201 -16.20 2.32 -4.75
N GLY A 202 -16.86 3.29 -5.40
CA GLY A 202 -18.28 3.61 -5.20
C GLY A 202 -18.51 4.56 -4.03
N ASP A 203 -18.25 4.09 -2.81
CA ASP A 203 -18.78 4.74 -1.59
C ASP A 203 -17.74 5.05 -0.51
N ILE A 204 -16.45 4.78 -0.74
CA ILE A 204 -15.40 5.07 0.24
C ILE A 204 -14.88 6.48 0.00
N GLU A 205 -15.08 7.39 0.93
CA GLU A 205 -14.60 8.76 0.79
C GLU A 205 -13.06 8.80 0.72
N LYS A 206 -12.53 9.57 -0.22
CA LYS A 206 -11.07 9.65 -0.46
C LYS A 206 -10.31 10.15 0.77
N GLU A 207 -10.91 11.05 1.54
CA GLU A 207 -10.34 11.54 2.80
C GLU A 207 -10.14 10.44 3.86
N PHE A 208 -10.84 9.30 3.77
CA PHE A 208 -10.67 8.21 4.73
C PHE A 208 -9.27 7.57 4.64
N TYR A 209 -8.58 7.70 3.50
CA TYR A 209 -7.23 7.17 3.30
C TYR A 209 -6.14 7.99 4.02
N PHE A 210 -6.42 9.24 4.39
CA PHE A 210 -5.45 10.15 5.01
C PHE A 210 -5.82 10.43 6.46
N ARG A 211 -5.04 9.84 7.39
CA ARG A 211 -5.27 9.98 8.83
C ARG A 211 -4.18 10.81 9.52
N LYS A 212 -3.10 10.15 9.94
CA LYS A 212 -1.93 10.79 10.57
C LYS A 212 -0.63 10.56 9.81
N GLY A 213 -0.46 9.37 9.22
CA GLY A 213 0.79 9.02 8.54
C GLY A 213 1.97 8.84 9.49
N GLU A 214 1.74 8.55 10.76
CA GLU A 214 2.79 8.46 11.80
C GLU A 214 3.08 7.00 12.21
N ILE A 215 4.26 6.77 12.79
CA ILE A 215 4.68 5.50 13.40
C ILE A 215 4.47 5.60 14.90
N GLY A 216 3.98 4.52 15.53
CA GLY A 216 3.81 4.43 16.98
C GLY A 216 2.50 5.01 17.50
N ASP A 217 1.58 5.44 16.62
CA ASP A 217 0.31 6.01 17.03
C ASP A 217 -0.58 4.98 17.74
N TRP A 218 -0.29 3.68 17.59
CA TRP A 218 -0.95 2.61 18.35
C TRP A 218 -0.89 2.81 19.88
N ALA A 219 0.14 3.47 20.40
CA ALA A 219 0.30 3.72 21.84
C ALA A 219 -0.83 4.61 22.41
N ASN A 220 -1.48 5.42 21.57
CA ASN A 220 -2.60 6.27 21.97
C ASN A 220 -3.93 5.50 22.11
N TYR A 221 -3.98 4.24 21.69
CA TYR A 221 -5.22 3.46 21.62
C TYR A 221 -5.14 2.15 22.39
N LEU A 222 -4.00 1.45 22.32
CA LEU A 222 -3.89 0.09 22.86
C LEU A 222 -3.45 0.10 24.32
N SER A 223 -4.19 -0.64 25.16
CA SER A 223 -3.76 -0.88 26.54
C SER A 223 -2.58 -1.84 26.60
N SER A 224 -1.84 -1.83 27.72
CA SER A 224 -0.72 -2.74 27.93
C SER A 224 -1.10 -4.23 27.75
N SER A 225 -2.30 -4.63 28.17
CA SER A 225 -2.78 -6.01 27.99
C SER A 225 -3.06 -6.36 26.53
N MET A 226 -3.56 -5.41 25.73
CA MET A 226 -3.70 -5.59 24.28
C MET A 226 -2.32 -5.72 23.64
N VAL A 227 -1.38 -4.85 24.02
CA VAL A 227 -0.01 -4.88 23.49
C VAL A 227 0.68 -6.22 23.78
N GLU A 228 0.57 -6.72 25.01
CA GLU A 228 1.13 -8.02 25.40
C GLU A 228 0.50 -9.17 24.59
N LYS A 229 -0.82 -9.15 24.42
CA LYS A 229 -1.53 -10.18 23.68
C LYS A 229 -1.13 -10.23 22.21
N LEU A 230 -1.11 -9.09 21.51
CA LEU A 230 -0.71 -9.05 20.11
C LEU A 230 0.78 -9.38 19.97
N SER A 231 1.64 -8.95 20.91
CA SER A 231 3.06 -9.34 20.93
C SER A 231 3.24 -10.86 20.95
N LYS A 232 2.50 -11.58 21.82
CA LYS A 232 2.53 -13.06 21.86
C LYS A 232 2.06 -13.69 20.55
N VAL A 233 0.98 -13.17 19.96
CA VAL A 233 0.51 -13.63 18.65
C VAL A 233 1.59 -13.42 17.58
N MET A 234 2.25 -12.26 17.56
CA MET A 234 3.30 -11.99 16.59
C MET A 234 4.52 -12.88 16.79
N GLU A 235 4.95 -13.10 18.03
CA GLU A 235 6.06 -14.01 18.35
C GLU A 235 5.76 -15.44 17.90
N GLU A 236 4.56 -15.96 18.22
CA GLU A 236 4.14 -17.30 17.82
C GLU A 236 4.03 -17.44 16.29
N LYS A 237 3.41 -16.47 15.61
CA LYS A 237 3.10 -16.55 14.17
C LYS A 237 4.29 -16.23 13.27
N LEU A 238 5.21 -15.38 13.72
CA LEU A 238 6.42 -15.02 12.97
C LEU A 238 7.62 -15.88 13.36
N ASN A 239 7.45 -16.84 14.26
CA ASN A 239 8.50 -17.75 14.67
C ASN A 239 9.17 -18.42 13.46
N GLY A 240 10.50 -18.42 13.42
CA GLY A 240 11.29 -18.96 12.32
C GLY A 240 11.41 -18.04 11.10
N SER A 241 10.79 -16.86 11.10
CA SER A 241 11.02 -15.83 10.09
C SER A 241 12.09 -14.83 10.53
N SER A 242 12.63 -14.07 9.58
CA SER A 242 13.50 -12.91 9.86
C SER A 242 12.71 -11.63 10.17
N LEU A 243 11.38 -11.70 10.22
CA LEU A 243 10.52 -10.54 10.38
C LEU A 243 10.36 -10.17 11.85
N SER A 244 10.79 -8.97 12.19
CA SER A 244 10.62 -8.38 13.52
C SER A 244 10.11 -6.94 13.41
N PHE A 245 9.42 -6.49 14.46
CA PHE A 245 8.86 -5.14 14.57
C PHE A 245 9.24 -4.53 15.92
N LYS A 246 9.63 -3.26 15.92
CA LYS A 246 9.90 -2.52 17.16
C LYS A 246 8.58 -2.22 17.87
N VAL A 247 8.49 -2.59 19.14
CA VAL A 247 7.43 -2.14 20.05
C VAL A 247 8.07 -1.07 20.93
N CYS A 248 8.01 0.19 20.49
CA CYS A 248 8.45 1.30 21.33
C CYS A 248 7.33 1.60 22.33
N ALA A 249 7.53 1.25 23.60
CA ALA A 249 6.67 1.66 24.71
C ALA A 249 6.95 3.12 25.11
#